data_AF-A0AAE0TBZ7-F1
#
_entry.id   AF-A0AAE0TBZ7-F1
#
_cell.length_a   1.000
_cell.length_b   1.000
_cell.length_c   1.000
_cell.angle_alpha   90.00
_cell.angle_beta   90.00
_cell.angle_gamma   90.00
#
_symmetry.space_group_name_H-M   'P 1'
#
loop_
_entity.id
_entity.type
_entity.pdbx_description
1 polymer ?
#
loop_
_entity_poly.entity_id
_entity_poly.type
_entity_poly.pdbx_seq_one_letter_code
_entity_poly.pdbx_strand_id
1 'polypeptide(L)'
;DLTEMTSAHGRFSIQDGCGPREARIQTLLPDAWMTEVEKLGHGTRKSDPLSSQQRLEEMVILGLRTIEGIPSSRWNRLSRNHDLISIFGNSEKVKSMVENNLLHLDDSGLRASSQGLMVLDSIVAQLLNVLEKNITEIT
;
A
#
# COMPACT_ATOMS: atom_id res chain seq x y z
N ASP A 1 10.49 -13.86 -40.43
CA ASP A 1 9.66 -14.79 -39.64
C ASP A 1 9.99 -14.57 -38.17
N LEU A 2 9.41 -13.63 -37.43
CA LEU A 2 7.99 -13.38 -37.12
C LEU A 2 7.30 -14.56 -36.40
N THR A 3 7.07 -14.35 -35.09
CA THR A 3 5.88 -14.74 -34.29
C THR A 3 5.73 -16.24 -33.96
N GLU A 4 5.31 -16.77 -32.80
CA GLU A 4 4.49 -16.38 -31.64
C GLU A 4 4.95 -17.22 -30.41
N MET A 5 5.01 -16.65 -29.19
CA MET A 5 4.00 -16.79 -28.13
C MET A 5 3.47 -18.23 -27.91
N THR A 6 3.69 -18.78 -26.72
CA THR A 6 2.57 -19.27 -25.88
C THR A 6 2.95 -19.28 -24.40
N SER A 7 2.16 -18.55 -23.65
CA SER A 7 2.12 -18.50 -22.19
C SER A 7 1.79 -19.87 -21.61
N ALA A 8 2.59 -20.37 -20.66
CA ALA A 8 2.20 -21.50 -19.83
C ALA A 8 1.19 -21.03 -18.76
N HIS A 9 -0.09 -20.99 -19.16
CA HIS A 9 -1.23 -20.90 -18.26
C HIS A 9 -1.37 -22.22 -17.47
N GLY A 10 -0.87 -22.25 -16.24
CA GLY A 10 -1.31 -23.23 -15.25
C GLY A 10 -2.66 -22.81 -14.65
N ARG A 11 -3.78 -23.21 -15.27
CA ARG A 11 -5.10 -23.15 -14.61
C ARG A 11 -5.17 -24.28 -13.58
N PHE A 12 -4.93 -23.97 -12.31
CA PHE A 12 -5.37 -24.83 -11.21
C PHE A 12 -6.84 -24.54 -10.91
N SER A 13 -7.72 -25.38 -11.45
CA SER A 13 -9.07 -25.55 -10.95
C SER A 13 -9.04 -26.55 -9.80
N ILE A 14 -9.23 -26.09 -8.57
CA ILE A 14 -9.63 -26.93 -7.44
C ILE A 14 -11.03 -26.48 -7.02
N GLN A 15 -12.00 -27.37 -7.25
CA GLN A 15 -13.33 -27.30 -6.68
C GLN A 15 -13.26 -27.53 -5.15
N ASP A 16 -14.02 -26.69 -4.45
CA ASP A 16 -14.64 -26.86 -3.13
C ASP A 16 -13.81 -27.40 -1.95
N GLY A 17 -13.59 -26.52 -0.97
CA GLY A 17 -13.17 -26.88 0.38
C GLY A 17 -12.84 -25.65 1.23
N CYS A 18 -13.61 -25.43 2.29
CA CYS A 18 -13.45 -24.37 3.29
C CYS A 18 -12.00 -24.28 3.83
N GLY A 19 -11.33 -23.14 3.65
CA GLY A 19 -9.98 -22.87 4.20
C GLY A 19 -9.47 -21.46 3.83
N PRO A 20 -8.61 -20.84 4.67
CA PRO A 20 -8.16 -19.48 4.46
C PRO A 20 -7.30 -19.36 3.19
N ARG A 21 -7.65 -18.38 2.34
CA ARG A 21 -6.91 -18.06 1.12
C ARG A 21 -5.62 -17.32 1.49
N GLU A 22 -4.51 -18.04 1.58
CA GLU A 22 -3.19 -17.47 1.79
C GLU A 22 -2.61 -16.97 0.46
N ALA A 23 -2.38 -15.66 0.37
CA ALA A 23 -1.64 -15.04 -0.73
C ALA A 23 -0.15 -15.28 -0.52
N ARG A 24 0.47 -16.11 -1.38
CA ARG A 24 1.93 -16.31 -1.40
C ARG A 24 2.61 -15.11 -2.04
N ILE A 25 3.27 -14.29 -1.23
CA ILE A 25 4.27 -13.31 -1.68
C ILE A 25 5.64 -13.99 -1.53
N GLN A 26 6.28 -14.30 -2.67
CA GLN A 26 7.69 -14.69 -2.69
C GLN A 26 8.52 -13.47 -2.32
N THR A 27 9.24 -13.51 -1.20
CA THR A 27 10.39 -12.66 -0.97
C THR A 27 11.41 -13.41 -0.13
N LEU A 28 12.54 -13.68 -0.78
CA LEU A 28 13.92 -13.70 -0.30
C LEU A 28 14.22 -14.36 1.06
N LEU A 29 15.11 -15.37 0.97
CA LEU A 29 15.93 -16.02 2.01
C LEU A 29 15.23 -17.14 2.83
N PRO A 30 15.29 -18.41 2.36
CA PRO A 30 14.56 -19.54 2.95
C PRO A 30 15.05 -20.03 4.32
N ASP A 31 16.33 -19.85 4.69
CA ASP A 31 16.89 -20.67 5.76
C ASP A 31 16.74 -20.09 7.17
N ALA A 32 16.78 -18.76 7.31
CA ALA A 32 16.64 -18.12 8.62
C ALA A 32 15.20 -18.22 9.16
N TRP A 33 14.20 -18.14 8.27
CA TRP A 33 12.79 -18.16 8.64
C TRP A 33 12.30 -19.58 9.00
N MET A 34 12.74 -20.61 8.27
CA MET A 34 12.32 -21.99 8.54
C MET A 34 12.72 -22.47 9.94
N THR A 35 13.94 -22.08 10.38
CA THR A 35 14.48 -22.47 11.69
C THR A 35 13.72 -21.83 12.86
N GLU A 36 13.14 -20.63 12.67
CA GLU A 36 12.33 -19.97 13.71
C GLU A 36 10.89 -20.49 13.77
N VAL A 37 10.33 -20.93 12.63
CA VAL A 37 8.96 -21.46 12.54
C VAL A 37 8.83 -22.84 13.18
N GLU A 38 9.83 -23.71 13.01
CA GLU A 38 9.80 -25.07 13.59
C GLU A 38 9.92 -25.09 15.12
N LYS A 39 10.54 -24.06 15.73
CA LYS A 39 10.79 -24.05 17.18
C LYS A 39 9.66 -23.47 18.03
N LEU A 40 8.82 -22.59 17.49
CA LEU A 40 7.92 -21.77 18.32
C LEU A 40 6.43 -22.04 18.10
N GLY A 41 6.05 -22.97 17.22
CA GLY A 41 4.68 -23.53 17.18
C GLY A 41 3.54 -22.56 16.86
N HIS A 42 3.83 -21.30 16.51
CA HIS A 42 2.86 -20.31 16.04
C HIS A 42 3.60 -19.06 15.50
N GLY A 43 3.36 -18.71 14.23
CA GLY A 43 3.95 -17.57 13.51
C GLY A 43 3.41 -16.19 13.90
N THR A 44 2.98 -16.00 15.15
CA THR A 44 2.49 -14.70 15.65
C THR A 44 3.29 -14.30 16.88
N ARG A 45 4.52 -13.83 16.64
CA ARG A 45 5.35 -13.23 17.68
C ARG A 45 4.99 -11.75 17.74
N LYS A 46 4.06 -11.40 18.64
CA LYS A 46 3.69 -10.04 19.06
C LYS A 46 2.69 -9.30 18.15
N SER A 47 1.43 -9.23 18.58
CA SER A 47 0.41 -8.34 18.04
C SER A 47 0.43 -7.04 18.84
N ASP A 48 1.43 -6.18 18.64
CA ASP A 48 1.35 -4.81 19.15
C ASP A 48 0.27 -4.06 18.34
N PRO A 49 -0.73 -3.43 18.98
CA PRO A 49 -1.76 -2.69 18.25
C PRO A 49 -1.12 -1.51 17.49
N LEU A 50 -1.34 -1.47 16.16
CA LEU A 50 -0.82 -0.38 15.32
C LEU A 50 -1.32 0.98 15.81
N SER A 51 -0.39 1.93 15.93
CA SER A 51 -0.70 3.34 16.22
C SER A 51 -1.56 3.95 15.10
N SER A 52 -2.25 5.06 15.37
CA SER A 52 -3.02 5.76 14.34
C SER A 52 -2.15 6.14 13.13
N GLN A 53 -0.90 6.56 13.37
CA GLN A 53 0.07 6.86 12.32
C GLN A 53 0.38 5.63 11.47
N GLN A 54 0.75 4.50 12.10
CA GLN A 54 1.08 3.27 11.37
C GLN A 54 -0.09 2.78 10.50
N ARG A 55 -1.33 2.96 10.97
CA ARG A 55 -2.54 2.62 10.18
C ARG A 55 -2.73 3.55 8.97
N LEU A 56 -2.39 4.83 9.10
CA LEU A 56 -2.43 5.78 7.98
C LEU A 56 -1.31 5.47 6.97
N GLU A 57 -0.11 5.15 7.44
CA GLU A 57 1.02 4.73 6.59
C GLU A 57 0.65 3.47 5.80
N GLU A 58 0.10 2.44 6.47
CA GLU A 58 -0.38 1.22 5.82
C GLU A 58 -1.46 1.53 4.78
N MET A 59 -2.39 2.45 5.08
CA MET A 59 -3.40 2.88 4.13
C MET A 59 -2.78 3.54 2.88
N VAL A 60 -1.71 4.32 3.03
CA VAL A 60 -0.99 4.90 1.89
C VAL A 60 -0.29 3.82 1.07
N ILE A 61 0.47 2.95 1.72
CA ILE A 61 1.26 1.89 1.07
C ILE A 61 0.36 0.93 0.28
N LEU A 62 -0.76 0.52 0.88
CA LEU A 62 -1.65 -0.48 0.30
C LEU A 62 -2.73 0.16 -0.58
N GLY A 63 -3.31 1.28 -0.16
CA GLY A 63 -4.42 1.92 -0.86
C GLY A 63 -4.02 2.42 -2.25
N LEU A 64 -2.83 3.01 -2.37
CA LEU A 64 -2.34 3.53 -3.67
C LEU A 64 -1.99 2.43 -4.68
N ARG A 65 -1.85 1.17 -4.26
CA ARG A 65 -1.69 0.02 -5.16
C ARG A 65 -3.00 -0.38 -5.83
N THR A 66 -4.13 0.16 -5.38
CA THR A 66 -5.44 -0.12 -5.95
C THR A 66 -5.82 0.96 -6.98
N ILE A 67 -6.66 0.58 -7.94
CA ILE A 67 -7.20 1.52 -8.94
C ILE A 67 -8.06 2.60 -8.26
N GLU A 68 -8.77 2.24 -7.19
CA GLU A 68 -9.63 3.14 -6.43
C GLU A 68 -8.81 4.16 -5.59
N GLY A 69 -7.60 3.79 -5.18
CA GLY A 69 -6.76 4.59 -4.31
C GLY A 69 -7.26 4.62 -2.87
N ILE A 70 -7.16 5.79 -2.24
CA ILE A 70 -7.56 6.06 -0.87
C ILE A 70 -8.76 7.02 -0.90
N PRO A 71 -9.98 6.52 -0.67
CA PRO A 71 -11.15 7.39 -0.56
C PRO A 71 -11.06 8.28 0.68
N SER A 72 -11.46 9.55 0.56
CA SER A 72 -11.51 10.51 1.67
C SER A 72 -12.35 9.99 2.84
N SER A 73 -13.46 9.30 2.56
CA SER A 73 -14.32 8.69 3.58
C SER A 73 -13.59 7.63 4.41
N ARG A 74 -12.70 6.85 3.79
CA ARG A 74 -11.91 5.83 4.47
C ARG A 74 -10.80 6.46 5.31
N TRP A 75 -10.14 7.48 4.77
CA TRP A 75 -9.10 8.25 5.46
C TRP A 75 -9.62 8.93 6.73
N ASN A 76 -10.72 9.67 6.61
CA ASN A 76 -11.29 10.48 7.68
C ASN A 76 -11.73 9.65 8.90
N ARG A 77 -12.02 8.36 8.72
CA ARG A 77 -12.31 7.44 9.84
C ARG A 77 -11.11 7.18 10.75
N LEU A 78 -9.89 7.40 10.27
CA LEU A 78 -8.65 7.15 11.02
C LEU A 78 -7.90 8.42 11.40
N SER A 79 -7.98 9.47 10.58
CA SER A 79 -7.12 10.66 10.69
C SER A 79 -7.58 11.73 11.72
N ARG A 80 -8.63 11.46 12.51
CA ARG A 80 -9.11 12.30 13.63
C ARG A 80 -9.14 13.81 13.31
N ASN A 81 -9.73 14.19 12.16
CA ASN A 81 -9.96 15.56 11.66
C ASN A 81 -8.91 16.14 10.71
N HIS A 82 -7.92 15.38 10.26
CA HIS A 82 -7.05 15.80 9.17
C HIS A 82 -7.47 15.14 7.86
N ASP A 83 -7.98 15.91 6.90
CA ASP A 83 -8.31 15.39 5.57
C ASP A 83 -7.04 15.17 4.72
N LEU A 84 -7.19 14.46 3.60
CA LEU A 84 -6.08 14.21 2.68
C LEU A 84 -5.48 15.51 2.10
N ILE A 85 -6.32 16.51 1.86
CA ILE A 85 -5.91 17.78 1.26
C ILE A 85 -5.06 18.61 2.23
N SER A 86 -5.43 18.69 3.51
CA SER A 86 -4.63 19.40 4.53
C SER A 86 -3.26 18.75 4.73
N ILE A 87 -3.18 17.41 4.72
CA ILE A 87 -1.93 16.68 4.93
C ILE A 87 -1.02 16.73 3.70
N PHE A 88 -1.57 16.48 2.50
CA PHE A 88 -0.75 16.31 1.30
C PHE A 88 -0.75 17.52 0.38
N GLY A 89 -1.84 18.29 0.37
CA GLY A 89 -2.07 19.39 -0.58
C GLY A 89 -1.15 20.59 -0.40
N ASN A 90 -0.56 20.79 0.78
CA ASN A 90 0.40 21.87 1.02
C ASN A 90 1.84 21.52 0.59
N SER A 91 2.14 20.25 0.32
CA SER A 91 3.48 19.80 -0.05
C SER A 91 3.81 20.12 -1.52
N GLU A 92 4.87 20.88 -1.76
CA GLU A 92 5.35 21.19 -3.12
C GLU A 92 5.64 19.93 -3.94
N LYS A 93 6.15 18.87 -3.30
CA LYS A 93 6.41 17.58 -3.95
C LYS A 93 5.13 16.93 -4.45
N VAL A 94 4.08 16.94 -3.63
CA VAL A 94 2.78 16.37 -4.00
C VAL A 94 2.14 17.20 -5.10
N LYS A 95 2.17 18.54 -4.99
CA LYS A 95 1.68 19.43 -6.06
C LYS A 95 2.37 19.13 -7.39
N SER A 96 3.70 19.00 -7.39
CA SER A 96 4.46 18.63 -8.59
C SER A 96 4.04 17.27 -9.16
N MET A 97 3.77 16.26 -8.31
CA MET A 97 3.27 14.97 -8.79
C MET A 97 1.87 15.06 -9.40
N VAL A 98 1.00 15.91 -8.86
CA VAL A 98 -0.34 16.16 -9.41
C VAL A 98 -0.24 16.89 -10.75
N GLU A 99 0.61 17.92 -10.84
CA GLU A 99 0.89 18.66 -12.09
C GLU A 99 1.47 17.76 -13.18
N ASN A 100 2.34 16.82 -12.83
CA ASN A 100 2.91 15.84 -13.75
C ASN A 100 1.99 14.64 -14.01
N ASN A 101 0.73 14.68 -13.57
CA ASN A 101 -0.27 13.62 -13.77
C ASN A 101 0.20 12.25 -13.23
N LEU A 102 0.97 12.23 -12.14
CA LEU A 102 1.36 11.01 -11.43
C LEU A 102 0.37 10.67 -10.30
N LEU A 103 -0.19 11.70 -9.68
CA LEU A 103 -1.17 11.58 -8.60
C LEU A 103 -2.43 12.38 -8.93
N HIS A 104 -3.56 11.91 -8.42
CA HIS A 104 -4.79 12.67 -8.34
C HIS A 104 -5.13 12.83 -6.86
N LEU A 105 -5.19 14.07 -6.41
CA LEU A 105 -5.62 14.45 -5.06
C LEU A 105 -6.78 15.43 -5.21
N ASP A 106 -7.96 15.05 -4.74
CA ASP A 106 -9.18 15.83 -4.80
C ASP A 106 -10.06 15.55 -3.57
N ASP A 107 -11.25 16.15 -3.49
CA ASP A 107 -12.17 15.96 -2.36
C ASP A 107 -12.61 14.49 -2.21
N SER A 108 -12.59 13.71 -3.29
CA SER A 108 -12.99 12.29 -3.29
C SER A 108 -11.90 11.38 -2.73
N GLY A 109 -10.63 11.74 -2.88
CA GLY A 109 -9.53 11.00 -2.31
C GLY A 109 -8.17 11.22 -2.97
N LEU A 110 -7.27 10.29 -2.70
CA LEU A 110 -5.91 10.25 -3.22
C LEU A 110 -5.69 8.95 -4.01
N ARG A 111 -5.37 9.04 -5.29
CA ARG A 111 -5.09 7.88 -6.15
C ARG A 111 -3.92 8.14 -7.10
N ALA A 112 -3.21 7.08 -7.49
CA ALA A 112 -2.19 7.16 -8.52
C ALA A 112 -2.81 7.09 -9.91
N SER A 113 -2.24 7.79 -10.89
CA SER A 113 -2.57 7.59 -12.29
C SER A 113 -1.91 6.31 -12.82
N SER A 114 -2.25 5.89 -14.05
CA SER A 114 -1.55 4.78 -14.71
C SER A 114 -0.04 4.99 -14.81
N GLN A 115 0.40 6.24 -15.02
CA GLN A 115 1.82 6.60 -15.04
C GLN A 115 2.43 6.62 -13.63
N GLY A 116 1.66 7.09 -12.64
CA GLY A 116 2.07 7.06 -11.24
C GLY A 116 2.28 5.64 -10.71
N LEU A 117 1.44 4.69 -11.11
CA LEU A 117 1.58 3.27 -10.76
C LEU A 117 2.91 2.67 -11.26
N MET A 118 3.48 3.18 -12.35
CA MET A 118 4.80 2.72 -12.85
C MET A 118 5.96 3.13 -11.94
N VAL A 119 5.79 4.19 -11.15
CA VAL A 119 6.81 4.73 -10.23
C VAL A 119 6.31 4.75 -8.78
N LEU A 120 5.40 3.84 -8.46
CA LEU A 120 4.61 3.87 -7.24
C LEU A 120 5.46 3.87 -5.96
N ASP A 121 6.53 3.09 -5.93
CA ASP A 121 7.39 3.01 -4.75
C ASP A 121 8.05 4.36 -4.42
N SER A 122 8.42 5.14 -5.44
CA SER A 122 8.94 6.51 -5.26
C SER A 122 7.86 7.47 -4.76
N ILE A 123 6.65 7.36 -5.30
CA ILE A 123 5.50 8.16 -4.88
C ILE A 123 5.16 7.88 -3.41
N VAL A 124 5.03 6.60 -3.05
CA VAL A 124 4.71 6.17 -1.69
C VAL A 124 5.77 6.67 -0.70
N ALA A 125 7.06 6.51 -1.01
CA ALA A 125 8.14 7.00 -0.15
C ALA A 125 8.04 8.51 0.12
N GLN A 126 7.70 9.30 -0.92
CA GLN A 126 7.52 10.74 -0.76
C GLN A 126 6.27 11.10 0.05
N LEU A 127 5.15 10.39 -0.15
CA LEU A 127 3.94 10.61 0.63
C LEU A 127 4.12 10.23 2.10
N LEU A 128 4.81 9.14 2.41
CA LEU A 128 5.12 8.77 3.79
C LEU A 128 5.97 9.84 4.50
N ASN A 129 6.95 10.42 3.79
CA ASN A 129 7.74 11.52 4.34
C ASN A 129 6.90 12.77 4.64
N VAL A 130 5.93 13.09 3.77
CA VAL A 130 5.00 14.20 3.99
C VAL A 130 4.08 13.91 5.17
N LEU A 131 3.56 12.68 5.26
CA LEU A 131 2.70 12.24 6.35
C LEU A 131 3.39 12.34 7.72
N GLU A 132 4.62 11.83 7.83
CA GLU A 132 5.43 11.87 9.05
C GLU A 132 5.66 13.32 9.54
N LYS A 133 5.98 14.23 8.62
CA LYS A 133 6.17 15.66 8.93
C LYS A 133 4.91 16.31 9.47
N ASN A 134 3.78 16.10 8.80
CA ASN A 134 2.53 16.73 9.20
C ASN A 134 1.99 16.15 10.52
N ILE A 135 2.16 14.84 10.78
CA ILE A 135 1.73 14.24 12.06
C ILE A 135 2.59 14.72 13.24
N THR A 136 3.88 14.98 13.02
CA THR A 136 4.77 15.52 14.06
C THR A 136 4.39 16.96 14.46
N GLU A 137 3.83 17.75 13.54
CA GLU A 137 3.35 19.11 13.81
C GLU A 137 1.98 19.16 14.51
N ILE A 138 1.26 18.03 14.57
CA ILE A 138 -0.08 17.91 15.16
C ILE A 138 -0.02 17.43 16.63
N THR A 139 1.13 16.88 17.07
CA THR A 139 1.34 16.39 18.45
C THR A 139 1.97 17.47 19.31
#